data_AF-H1W0T4-F1
#
_entry.id   AF-H1W0T4-F1
#
_cell.length_a   1.000
_cell.length_b   1.000
_cell.length_c   1.000
_cell.angle_alpha   90.00
_cell.angle_beta   90.00
_cell.angle_gamma   90.00
#
_symmetry.space_group_name_H-M   'P 1'
#
loop_
_entity.id
_entity.type
_entity.pdbx_description
1 polymer ?
#
loop_
_entity_poly.entity_id
_entity_poly.type
_entity_poly.pdbx_seq_one_letter_code
_entity_poly.pdbx_strand_id
1 'polypeptide(L)' 'MPAPAQMPQYLYKIVPEAPPSPLPAEYPLSDLDRNDGFIHLSTADQVS' A
#
# COMPACT_ATOMS: atom_id res chain seq x y z
N MET A 1 16.63 4.28 -7.50
CA MET A 1 16.62 4.21 -6.03
C MET A 1 17.33 2.93 -5.61
N PRO A 2 18.36 2.96 -4.77
CA PRO A 2 18.89 1.74 -4.16
C PRO A 2 17.81 1.10 -3.27
N ALA A 3 17.84 -0.23 -3.13
CA ALA A 3 16.99 -0.89 -2.16
C ALA A 3 17.32 -0.40 -0.74
N PRO A 4 16.32 -0.21 0.14
CA PRO A 4 16.58 0.24 1.50
C PRO A 4 17.46 -0.78 2.24
N ALA A 5 18.41 -0.29 3.03
CA ALA A 5 19.37 -1.13 3.78
C ALA A 5 18.69 -1.92 4.92
N GLN A 6 17.50 -1.49 5.33
CA GLN A 6 16.66 -2.15 6.31
C GLN A 6 15.24 -2.28 5.75
N MET A 7 14.61 -3.42 5.96
CA MET A 7 13.22 -3.60 5.55
C MET A 7 12.31 -2.69 6.40
N PRO A 8 11.31 -2.04 5.79
CA PRO A 8 10.39 -1.21 6.54
C PRO A 8 9.53 -2.07 7.47
N GLN A 9 9.34 -1.61 8.71
CA GLN A 9 8.47 -2.26 9.68
C GLN A 9 7.00 -2.17 9.27
N TYR A 10 6.63 -1.08 8.59
CA TYR A 10 5.27 -0.81 8.13
C TYR A 10 5.27 -0.45 6.65
N LEU A 11 4.26 -0.96 5.96
CA LEU A 11 3.94 -0.60 4.59
C LEU A 11 2.54 0.01 4.58
N TYR A 12 2.37 1.01 3.75
CA TYR A 12 1.16 1.81 3.64
C TYR A 12 0.53 1.59 2.27
N LYS A 13 -0.78 1.45 2.24
CA LYS A 13 -1.56 1.50 1.00
C LYS A 13 -2.29 2.83 0.94
N ILE A 14 -2.07 3.58 -0.13
CA ILE A 14 -2.81 4.81 -0.40
C ILE A 14 -4.15 4.43 -1.04
N VAL A 15 -5.25 4.90 -0.46
CA VAL A 15 -6.62 4.64 -0.91
C VAL A 15 -7.40 5.97 -0.97
N PRO A 16 -8.36 6.11 -1.89
CA PRO A 16 -9.08 7.37 -2.08
C PRO A 16 -10.04 7.72 -0.94
N GLU A 17 -10.55 6.71 -0.23
CA GLU A 17 -11.48 6.87 0.88
C GLU A 17 -11.07 6.00 2.07
N ALA A 18 -11.46 6.42 3.28
CA ALA A 18 -11.18 5.65 4.48
C ALA A 18 -11.86 4.27 4.41
N PRO A 19 -11.15 3.18 4.75
CA PRO A 19 -11.75 1.85 4.76
C PRO A 19 -12.85 1.74 5.83
N PRO A 20 -13.84 0.85 5.64
CA PRO A 20 -14.89 0.64 6.63
C PRO A 20 -14.32 0.14 7.96
N SER A 21 -15.07 0.35 9.05
CA SER A 21 -14.73 -0.13 10.39
C SER A 21 -15.73 -1.20 10.85
N PRO A 22 -15.27 -2.38 11.31
CA PRO A 22 -13.86 -2.78 11.42
C PRO A 22 -13.20 -2.98 10.05
N LEU A 23 -11.87 -2.91 10.01
CA LEU A 23 -11.12 -3.20 8.78
C LEU A 23 -11.50 -4.59 8.25
N PRO A 24 -11.74 -4.72 6.94
CA PRO A 24 -12.04 -6.02 6.34
C PRO A 24 -10.79 -6.91 6.36
N ALA A 25 -11.00 -8.23 6.32
CA ALA A 25 -9.91 -9.20 6.21
C ALA A 25 -9.12 -9.02 4.90
N GLU A 26 -9.80 -8.61 3.83
CA GLU A 26 -9.22 -8.33 2.52
C GLU A 26 -9.74 -6.98 2.02
N TYR A 27 -8.83 -6.15 1.51
CA TYR A 27 -9.18 -4.89 0.88
C TYR A 27 -9.16 -5.05 -0.64
N PRO A 28 -10.15 -4.51 -1.38
CA PRO A 28 -10.20 -4.67 -2.82
C PRO A 28 -8.95 -4.05 -3.49
N LEU A 29 -8.46 -4.72 -4.53
CA LEU A 29 -7.39 -4.19 -5.37
C LEU A 29 -7.81 -2.86 -6.02
N SER A 30 -6.88 -1.92 -6.15
CA SER A 30 -7.07 -0.76 -7.01
C SER A 30 -6.98 -1.15 -8.48
N ASP A 31 -7.48 -0.30 -9.38
CA ASP A 31 -7.36 -0.54 -10.82
C ASP A 31 -5.89 -0.55 -11.28
N LEU A 32 -5.04 0.26 -10.64
CA LEU A 32 -3.59 0.26 -10.87
C LEU A 32 -2.96 -1.08 -10.50
N ASP A 33 -3.30 -1.63 -9.31
CA ASP A 33 -2.76 -2.94 -8.89
C ASP A 33 -3.20 -4.06 -9.84
N ARG A 34 -4.44 -4.01 -10.33
CA ARG A 34 -4.97 -4.99 -11.29
C ARG A 34 -4.23 -4.92 -12.62
N ASN A 35 -3.96 -3.70 -13.11
CA ASN A 35 -3.29 -3.48 -14.38
C ASN A 35 -1.83 -3.95 -14.34
N ASP A 36 -1.15 -3.69 -13.23
CA ASP A 36 0.30 -3.95 -13.14
C ASP A 36 0.61 -5.36 -12.59
N GLY A 37 -0.38 -6.03 -12.00
CA GLY A 37 -0.25 -7.41 -11.52
C GLY A 37 0.42 -7.56 -10.16
N PHE A 38 0.57 -6.46 -9.40
CA PHE A 38 1.08 -6.46 -8.03
C PHE A 38 0.47 -5.33 -7.19
N ILE A 39 0.57 -5.43 -5.86
CA ILE A 39 0.03 -4.43 -4.94
C ILE A 39 1.06 -3.31 -4.75
N HIS A 40 0.67 -2.09 -5.11
CA HIS A 40 1.45 -0.89 -4.82
C HIS A 40 1.38 -0.55 -3.35
N LEU A 41 2.51 -0.64 -2.66
CA LEU A 41 2.68 -0.24 -1.27
C LEU A 41 3.75 0.84 -1.19
N SER A 42 3.69 1.65 -0.13
CA SER A 42 4.60 2.75 0.14
C SER A 42 5.21 2.62 1.53
N THR A 43 6.41 3.14 1.70
CA THR A 43 7.00 3.41 3.02
C THR A 43 6.56 4.78 3.52
N ALA A 44 6.75 5.07 4.81
CA ALA A 44 6.37 6.37 5.38
C ALA A 44 7.01 7.55 4.62
N ASP A 45 8.29 7.42 4.24
CA ASP A 45 9.04 8.45 3.50
C ASP A 45 8.54 8.69 2.07
N GLN A 46 7.73 7.78 1.51
CA GLN A 46 7.17 7.89 0.17
C GLN A 46 5.75 8.50 0.19
N VAL A 47 5.16 8.65 1.37
CA VAL A 47 3.80 9.22 1.55
C VAL A 47 3.87 10.68 2.06
N SER A 48 5.05 11.12 2.56
CA SER A 48 5.26 12.47 3.11
C SER A 48 5.34 13.58 2.07
#